data_AF-A0A1Y4KHT8-F1
#
_entry.id   AF-A0A1Y4KHT8-F1
#
_cell.length_a   1.000
_cell.length_b   1.000
_cell.length_c   1.000
_cell.angle_alpha   90.00
_cell.angle_beta   90.00
_cell.angle_gamma   90.00
#
_symmetry.space_group_name_H-M   'P 1'
#
loop_
_entity.id
_entity.type
_entity.pdbx_description
1 polymer ?
#
loop_
_entity_poly.entity_id
_entity_poly.type
_entity_poly.pdbx_seq_one_letter_code
_entity_poly.pdbx_strand_id
1 'polypeptide(L)'
;MVNITDVKQILQFAIDAEIKVFLDGGWGVDALLGYQSRAHNDIDIFVEKNDYQNFIEIMKANGFYEIKMEYTTLNHTVWEDLKNRIIDLHCFEYTDEGEILYDGDCFPVETFSGKGRIEEIEVSCIEPYSQVMFHLGYEFDENDAHDVKLLCETLHIEIPNEYR
;
A
#
# COMPACT_ATOMS: atom_id res chain seq x y z
N MET A 1 2.58 10.89 11.36
CA MET A 1 2.52 11.12 9.90
C MET A 1 3.80 10.60 9.31
N VAL A 2 3.68 9.68 8.37
CA VAL A 2 4.78 9.11 7.60
C VAL A 2 5.08 10.10 6.47
N ASN A 3 6.30 10.62 6.43
CA ASN A 3 6.74 11.52 5.35
C ASN A 3 7.57 10.77 4.30
N ILE A 4 7.90 11.44 3.20
CA ILE A 4 8.64 10.80 2.09
C ILE A 4 10.00 10.23 2.49
N THR A 5 10.69 10.83 3.47
CA THR A 5 11.96 10.29 3.98
C THR A 5 11.73 9.00 4.76
N ASP A 6 10.63 8.92 5.51
CA ASP A 6 10.24 7.71 6.24
C ASP A 6 9.88 6.58 5.27
N VAL A 7 9.09 6.86 4.23
CA VAL A 7 8.76 5.89 3.18
C VAL A 7 10.00 5.34 2.51
N LYS A 8 10.94 6.20 2.11
CA LYS A 8 12.20 5.76 1.50
C LYS A 8 12.98 4.85 2.43
N GLN A 9 13.04 5.18 3.73
CA GLN A 9 13.70 4.31 4.71
C GLN A 9 13.01 2.94 4.83
N ILE A 10 11.68 2.91 4.86
CA ILE A 10 10.90 1.66 4.97
C ILE A 10 11.05 0.82 3.71
N LEU A 11 10.98 1.43 2.53
CA LEU A 11 11.24 0.76 1.24
C LEU A 11 12.66 0.21 1.17
N GLN A 12 13.64 0.90 1.75
CA GLN A 12 15.02 0.41 1.77
C GLN A 12 15.15 -0.92 2.53
N PHE A 13 14.31 -1.19 3.53
CA PHE A 13 14.29 -2.48 4.22
C PHE A 13 13.95 -3.63 3.27
N ALA A 14 12.98 -3.43 2.39
CA ALA A 14 12.59 -4.40 1.38
C ALA A 14 13.68 -4.55 0.30
N ILE A 15 14.21 -3.43 -0.18
CA ILE A 15 15.25 -3.39 -1.22
C ILE A 15 16.52 -4.11 -0.75
N ASP A 16 17.00 -3.83 0.46
CA ASP A 16 18.21 -4.44 1.02
C ASP A 16 18.04 -5.95 1.25
N ALA A 17 16.80 -6.40 1.48
CA ALA A 17 16.46 -7.79 1.69
C ALA A 17 16.06 -8.54 0.41
N GLU A 18 16.07 -7.86 -0.75
CA GLU A 18 15.57 -8.38 -2.03
C GLU A 18 14.11 -8.87 -1.96
N ILE A 19 13.30 -8.30 -1.06
CA ILE A 19 11.89 -8.62 -0.89
C ILE A 19 11.07 -7.70 -1.80
N LYS A 20 10.21 -8.29 -2.64
CA LYS A 20 9.30 -7.52 -3.47
C LYS A 20 8.11 -7.07 -2.65
N VAL A 21 7.84 -5.77 -2.70
CA VAL A 21 6.67 -5.16 -2.04
C VAL A 21 5.83 -4.38 -3.05
N PHE A 22 4.54 -4.24 -2.75
CA PHE A 22 3.61 -3.43 -3.55
C PHE A 22 2.94 -2.40 -2.65
N LEU A 23 3.00 -1.13 -3.04
CA LEU A 23 2.33 -0.05 -2.32
C LEU A 23 0.83 0.00 -2.63
N ASP A 24 0.06 0.27 -1.59
CA ASP A 24 -1.36 0.62 -1.67
C ASP A 24 -1.63 1.98 -1.01
N GLY A 25 -2.91 2.36 -0.91
CA GLY A 25 -3.37 3.51 -0.15
C GLY A 25 -2.79 4.83 -0.64
N GLY A 26 -2.72 5.81 0.26
CA GLY A 26 -2.30 7.18 -0.09
C GLY A 26 -0.89 7.26 -0.66
N TRP A 27 0.04 6.41 -0.18
CA TRP A 27 1.39 6.36 -0.75
C TRP A 27 1.46 5.61 -2.09
N GLY A 28 0.57 4.64 -2.33
CA GLY A 28 0.38 4.03 -3.65
C GLY A 28 -0.12 5.05 -4.67
N VAL A 29 -1.11 5.87 -4.29
CA VAL A 29 -1.61 7.00 -5.09
C VAL A 29 -0.49 7.99 -5.39
N ASP A 30 0.22 8.46 -4.37
CA ASP A 30 1.33 9.42 -4.55
C ASP A 30 2.48 8.85 -5.38
N ALA A 31 2.73 7.54 -5.30
CA ALA A 31 3.70 6.88 -6.18
C ALA A 31 3.27 6.95 -7.65
N LEU A 32 1.98 6.75 -7.96
CA LEU A 32 1.44 6.86 -9.32
C LEU A 32 1.46 8.30 -9.84
N LEU A 33 1.25 9.29 -8.95
CA LEU A 33 1.32 10.71 -9.27
C LEU A 33 2.76 11.23 -9.40
N GLY A 34 3.71 10.59 -8.71
CA GLY A 34 5.13 10.95 -8.70
C GLY A 34 5.49 12.11 -7.76
N TYR A 35 4.59 12.51 -6.86
CA TYR A 35 4.83 13.52 -5.84
C TYR A 35 3.91 13.29 -4.64
N GLN A 36 4.28 13.83 -3.47
CA GLN A 36 3.45 13.76 -2.27
C GLN A 36 2.27 14.75 -2.37
N SER A 37 1.04 14.26 -2.50
CA SER A 37 -0.16 15.10 -2.69
C SER A 37 -0.74 15.64 -1.38
N ARG A 38 -0.62 14.85 -0.30
CA ARG A 38 -1.10 15.17 1.05
C ARG A 38 -0.22 14.56 2.13
N ALA A 39 -0.56 14.82 3.39
CA ALA A 39 0.06 14.11 4.50
C ALA A 39 -0.57 12.73 4.69
N HIS A 40 0.26 11.75 5.03
CA HIS A 40 -0.15 10.35 5.25
C HIS A 40 0.13 9.93 6.69
N ASN A 41 -0.77 9.16 7.28
CA ASN A 41 -0.63 8.70 8.67
C ASN A 41 0.26 7.45 8.77
N ASP A 42 0.26 6.67 7.70
CA ASP A 42 0.78 5.32 7.55
C ASP A 42 1.39 5.12 6.14
N ILE A 43 1.81 3.90 5.86
CA ILE A 43 2.14 3.38 4.53
C ILE A 43 1.59 1.96 4.42
N ASP A 44 0.81 1.69 3.37
CA ASP A 44 0.22 0.40 3.09
C ASP A 44 1.13 -0.43 2.17
N ILE A 45 1.52 -1.62 2.62
CA ILE A 45 2.49 -2.48 1.94
C ILE A 45 1.95 -3.91 1.84
N PHE A 46 1.84 -4.41 0.61
CA PHE A 46 1.61 -5.82 0.32
C PHE A 46 2.94 -6.58 0.17
N VAL A 47 3.03 -7.73 0.84
CA VAL A 47 4.17 -8.66 0.80
C VAL A 47 3.66 -10.08 0.59
N GLU A 48 4.32 -10.83 -0.29
CA GLU A 48 3.96 -12.23 -0.54
C GLU A 48 4.22 -13.07 0.72
N LYS A 49 3.34 -14.02 1.01
CA LYS A 49 3.42 -14.89 2.20
C LYS A 49 4.77 -15.58 2.38
N ASN A 50 5.44 -15.93 1.28
CA ASN A 50 6.76 -16.54 1.29
C ASN A 50 7.83 -15.63 1.93
N ASP A 51 7.70 -14.31 1.78
CA ASP A 51 8.60 -13.31 2.33
C ASP A 51 8.04 -12.60 3.59
N TYR A 52 6.75 -12.75 3.86
CA TYR A 52 6.02 -12.02 4.91
C TYR A 52 6.69 -12.13 6.29
N GLN A 53 7.03 -13.35 6.72
CA GLN A 53 7.67 -13.56 8.01
C GLN A 53 9.08 -12.95 8.07
N ASN A 54 9.82 -12.98 6.96
CA ASN A 54 11.14 -12.36 6.88
C ASN A 54 11.03 -10.84 6.97
N PHE A 55 10.07 -10.24 6.27
CA PHE A 55 9.81 -8.80 6.34
C PHE A 55 9.43 -8.35 7.76
N ILE A 56 8.60 -9.13 8.46
CA ILE A 56 8.28 -8.91 9.88
C ILE A 56 9.54 -8.88 10.76
N GLU A 57 10.45 -9.85 10.61
CA GLU A 57 11.67 -9.87 11.41
C GLU A 57 12.60 -8.68 11.09
N ILE A 58 12.63 -8.21 9.84
CA ILE A 58 13.34 -7.00 9.46
C ILE A 58 12.72 -5.76 10.09
N MET A 59 11.38 -5.64 10.08
CA MET A 59 10.68 -4.53 10.74
C MET A 59 10.98 -4.51 12.24
N LYS A 60 10.92 -5.66 12.92
CA LYS A 60 11.29 -5.79 14.34
C LYS A 60 12.74 -5.39 14.61
N ALA A 61 13.67 -5.84 13.77
CA ALA A 61 15.08 -5.46 13.88
C ALA A 61 15.30 -3.95 13.72
N ASN A 62 14.40 -3.27 13.01
CA ASN A 62 14.39 -1.81 12.81
C ASN A 62 13.50 -1.06 13.83
N GLY A 63 13.05 -1.74 14.89
CA GLY A 63 12.36 -1.13 16.02
C GLY A 63 10.84 -0.98 15.87
N PHE A 64 10.24 -1.59 14.84
CA PHE A 64 8.79 -1.69 14.73
C PHE A 64 8.26 -2.81 15.62
N TYR A 65 7.11 -2.56 16.23
CA TYR A 65 6.34 -3.54 17.00
C TYR A 65 4.90 -3.57 16.50
N GLU A 66 4.29 -4.74 16.53
CA GLU A 66 2.91 -4.93 16.10
C GLU A 66 1.95 -4.25 17.08
N ILE A 67 0.96 -3.53 16.55
CA ILE A 67 -0.16 -2.96 17.28
C ILE A 67 -1.46 -3.60 16.79
N LYS A 68 -2.35 -3.95 17.72
CA LYS A 68 -3.65 -4.52 17.37
C LYS A 68 -4.69 -3.43 17.20
N MET A 69 -5.27 -3.39 15.99
CA MET A 69 -6.42 -2.55 15.67
C MET A 69 -7.68 -3.42 15.51
N GLU A 70 -8.87 -2.83 15.60
CA GLU A 70 -10.14 -3.56 15.46
C GLU A 70 -10.27 -4.26 14.09
N TYR A 71 -9.63 -3.70 13.06
CA TYR A 71 -9.63 -4.22 11.70
C TYR A 71 -8.47 -5.18 11.38
N THR A 72 -7.54 -5.44 12.31
CA THR A 72 -6.43 -6.37 12.06
C THR A 72 -6.90 -7.82 11.89
N THR A 73 -6.32 -8.51 10.91
CA THR A 73 -6.56 -9.94 10.60
C THR A 73 -5.27 -10.74 10.66
N LEU A 74 -5.29 -12.01 10.23
CA LEU A 74 -4.07 -12.80 10.08
C LEU A 74 -3.21 -12.35 8.88
N ASN A 75 -3.84 -11.71 7.89
CA ASN A 75 -3.18 -11.21 6.69
C ASN A 75 -3.12 -9.67 6.64
N HIS A 76 -3.66 -8.98 7.64
CA HIS A 76 -3.67 -7.53 7.74
C HIS A 76 -3.18 -7.12 9.15
N THR A 77 -1.93 -6.68 9.25
CA THR A 77 -1.31 -6.34 10.55
C THR A 77 -0.73 -4.93 10.53
N VAL A 78 -0.84 -4.22 11.65
CA VAL A 78 -0.36 -2.85 11.77
C VAL A 78 0.89 -2.80 12.65
N TRP A 79 1.90 -2.06 12.21
CA TRP A 79 3.20 -1.98 12.87
C TRP A 79 3.57 -0.52 13.12
N GLU A 80 4.07 -0.24 14.32
CA GLU A 80 4.47 1.10 14.74
C GLU A 80 5.88 1.09 15.33
N ASP A 81 6.63 2.19 15.17
CA ASP A 81 7.91 2.39 15.85
C ASP A 81 7.89 3.56 16.86
N LEU A 82 9.01 3.78 17.55
CA LEU A 82 9.13 4.87 18.53
C LEU A 82 9.09 6.29 17.91
N LYS A 83 9.07 6.42 16.58
CA LYS A 83 8.84 7.69 15.87
C LYS A 83 7.37 7.87 15.49
N ASN A 84 6.49 6.95 15.88
CA ASN A 84 5.08 6.87 15.51
C ASN A 84 4.89 6.78 13.98
N ARG A 85 5.81 6.08 13.29
CA ARG A 85 5.62 5.71 11.88
C ARG A 85 4.80 4.45 11.85
N ILE A 86 3.74 4.45 11.06
CA ILE A 86 2.83 3.31 10.95
C ILE A 86 3.05 2.65 9.60
N ILE A 87 3.20 1.33 9.61
CA ILE A 87 3.15 0.47 8.42
C ILE A 87 1.90 -0.38 8.54
N ASP A 88 1.02 -0.25 7.56
CA ASP A 88 -0.06 -1.21 7.38
C ASP A 88 0.44 -2.32 6.45
N LEU A 89 0.49 -3.56 6.96
CA LEU A 89 1.15 -4.68 6.30
C LEU A 89 0.13 -5.75 5.91
N HIS A 90 0.09 -6.04 4.62
CA HIS A 90 -0.82 -6.99 3.99
C HIS A 90 -0.06 -8.21 3.47
N CYS A 91 -0.48 -9.41 3.90
CA CYS A 91 0.02 -10.70 3.43
C CYS A 91 -0.85 -11.22 2.29
N PHE A 92 -0.27 -11.46 1.12
CA PHE A 92 -0.99 -12.07 0.00
C PHE A 92 -0.32 -13.36 -0.48
N GLU A 93 -1.06 -14.17 -1.24
CA GLU A 93 -0.56 -15.35 -1.94
C GLU A 93 -0.92 -15.28 -3.42
N TYR A 94 -0.19 -16.01 -4.27
CA TYR A 94 -0.67 -16.33 -5.61
C TYR A 94 -1.42 -17.66 -5.59
N THR A 95 -2.57 -17.73 -6.25
CA THR A 95 -3.26 -19.00 -6.49
C THR A 95 -2.52 -19.84 -7.54
N ASP A 96 -2.88 -21.11 -7.68
CA ASP A 96 -2.33 -21.98 -8.73
C ASP A 96 -2.68 -21.47 -10.15
N GLU A 97 -3.78 -20.72 -10.28
CA GLU A 97 -4.23 -20.04 -11.49
C GLU A 97 -3.50 -18.70 -11.75
N GLY A 98 -2.67 -18.24 -10.81
CA GLY A 98 -1.89 -17.01 -10.91
C GLY A 98 -2.63 -15.74 -10.48
N GLU A 99 -3.77 -15.86 -9.82
CA GLU A 99 -4.51 -14.73 -9.22
C GLU A 99 -3.89 -14.32 -7.89
N ILE A 100 -4.16 -13.10 -7.45
CA ILE A 100 -3.77 -12.63 -6.10
C ILE A 100 -4.88 -13.04 -5.13
N LEU A 101 -4.53 -13.82 -4.11
CA LEU A 101 -5.40 -14.18 -3.00
C LEU A 101 -5.08 -13.28 -1.79
N TYR A 102 -6.06 -12.49 -1.35
CA TYR A 102 -5.96 -11.65 -0.17
C TYR A 102 -7.24 -11.70 0.64
N ASP A 103 -7.13 -12.04 1.93
CA ASP A 103 -8.23 -12.19 2.90
C ASP A 103 -9.45 -13.01 2.43
N GLY A 104 -9.22 -13.96 1.52
CA GLY A 104 -10.23 -14.89 1.00
C GLY A 104 -10.82 -14.49 -0.35
N ASP A 105 -10.47 -13.31 -0.84
CA ASP A 105 -10.89 -12.80 -2.15
C ASP A 105 -9.77 -12.96 -3.20
N CYS A 106 -10.17 -13.22 -4.45
CA CYS A 106 -9.26 -13.33 -5.59
C CYS A 106 -9.30 -12.05 -6.43
N PHE A 107 -8.13 -11.55 -6.79
CA PHE A 107 -7.94 -10.39 -7.65
C PHE A 107 -7.08 -10.75 -8.88
N PRO A 108 -7.32 -10.12 -10.04
CA PRO A 108 -6.46 -10.30 -11.21
C PRO A 108 -5.01 -9.92 -10.89
N VAL A 109 -4.02 -10.64 -11.45
CA VAL A 109 -2.59 -10.36 -11.24
C VAL A 109 -2.20 -8.94 -11.67
N GLU A 110 -2.95 -8.37 -12.61
CA GLU A 110 -2.81 -7.00 -13.09
C GLU A 110 -3.01 -5.98 -11.98
N THR A 111 -3.71 -6.32 -10.90
CA THR A 111 -3.86 -5.47 -9.71
C THR A 111 -2.49 -4.99 -9.21
N PHE A 112 -1.44 -5.82 -9.30
CA PHE A 112 -0.07 -5.49 -8.90
C PHE A 112 0.85 -5.09 -10.07
N SER A 113 0.27 -4.69 -11.21
CA SER A 113 1.04 -4.24 -12.38
C SER A 113 1.47 -2.77 -12.32
N GLY A 114 0.97 -2.01 -11.34
CA GLY A 114 1.27 -0.60 -11.16
C GLY A 114 2.76 -0.31 -10.98
N LYS A 115 3.21 0.77 -11.62
CA LYS A 115 4.57 1.29 -11.52
C LYS A 115 4.52 2.76 -11.18
N GLY A 116 5.08 3.08 -10.02
CA GLY A 116 5.12 4.42 -9.49
C GLY A 116 6.55 4.84 -9.13
N ARG A 117 6.67 6.02 -8.55
CA ARG A 117 7.94 6.59 -8.12
C ARG A 117 7.77 7.36 -6.82
N ILE A 118 8.63 7.06 -5.85
CA ILE A 118 8.82 7.85 -4.63
C ILE A 118 10.19 8.53 -4.73
N GLU A 119 10.20 9.82 -5.07
CA GLU A 119 11.42 10.57 -5.44
C GLU A 119 12.28 9.84 -6.50
N GLU A 120 13.43 9.29 -6.12
CA GLU A 120 14.32 8.54 -7.01
C GLU A 120 14.03 7.03 -7.06
N ILE A 121 13.19 6.51 -6.17
CA ILE A 121 12.91 5.08 -6.01
C ILE A 121 11.75 4.68 -6.92
N GLU A 122 11.99 3.79 -7.88
CA GLU A 122 10.92 3.12 -8.62
C GLU A 122 10.26 2.05 -7.75
N VAL A 123 8.94 2.07 -7.66
CA VAL A 123 8.18 1.18 -6.80
C VAL A 123 7.14 0.40 -7.59
N SER A 124 6.86 -0.83 -7.13
CA SER A 124 5.66 -1.55 -7.56
C SER A 124 4.50 -1.13 -6.66
N CYS A 125 3.31 -1.01 -7.23
CA CYS A 125 2.11 -0.56 -6.53
C CYS A 125 0.87 -1.19 -7.15
N ILE A 126 -0.27 -1.01 -6.49
CA ILE A 126 -1.55 -1.34 -7.10
C ILE A 126 -1.78 -0.44 -8.32
N GLU A 127 -2.27 -1.02 -9.41
CA GLU A 127 -2.50 -0.29 -10.65
C GLU A 127 -3.63 0.75 -10.49
N PRO A 128 -3.59 1.84 -11.27
CA PRO A 128 -4.50 2.98 -11.09
C PRO A 128 -5.99 2.67 -11.02
N TYR A 129 -6.49 1.74 -11.82
CA TYR A 129 -7.91 1.42 -11.84
C TYR A 129 -8.30 0.65 -10.57
N SER A 130 -7.54 -0.35 -10.15
CA SER A 130 -7.73 -1.03 -8.86
C SER A 130 -7.62 -0.09 -7.67
N GLN A 131 -6.70 0.88 -7.67
CA GLN A 131 -6.65 1.94 -6.65
C GLN A 131 -8.01 2.64 -6.51
N VAL A 132 -8.60 3.10 -7.62
CA VAL A 132 -9.94 3.73 -7.61
C VAL A 132 -11.02 2.75 -7.14
N MET A 133 -11.00 1.51 -7.62
CA MET A 133 -12.03 0.53 -7.31
C MET A 133 -12.03 0.10 -5.84
N PHE A 134 -10.86 0.06 -5.19
CA PHE A 134 -10.76 -0.26 -3.78
C PHE A 134 -11.32 0.83 -2.87
N HIS A 135 -11.55 2.04 -3.40
CA HIS A 135 -12.21 3.15 -2.71
C HIS A 135 -13.76 3.13 -2.89
N LEU A 136 -14.36 2.07 -3.42
CA LEU A 136 -15.80 1.99 -3.67
C LEU A 136 -16.53 1.12 -2.64
N GLY A 137 -17.78 1.47 -2.34
CA GLY A 137 -18.68 0.63 -1.56
C GLY A 137 -18.51 0.70 -0.03
N TYR A 138 -17.71 1.63 0.49
CA TYR A 138 -17.62 1.94 1.92
C TYR A 138 -17.81 3.45 2.19
N GLU A 139 -17.97 3.82 3.46
CA GLU A 139 -18.04 5.21 3.88
C GLU A 139 -16.65 5.86 3.78
N PHE A 140 -16.45 6.68 2.75
CA PHE A 140 -15.19 7.35 2.47
C PHE A 140 -15.06 8.71 3.16
N ASP A 141 -13.84 9.13 3.47
CA ASP A 141 -13.51 10.42 4.08
C ASP A 141 -13.04 11.48 3.05
N GLU A 142 -12.57 12.62 3.53
CA GLU A 142 -12.06 13.70 2.67
C GLU A 142 -10.75 13.32 1.95
N ASN A 143 -9.91 12.45 2.54
CA ASN A 143 -8.67 11.98 1.94
C ASN A 143 -8.97 10.97 0.83
N ASP A 144 -9.88 10.03 1.06
CA ASP A 144 -10.34 9.08 0.03
C ASP A 144 -10.87 9.84 -1.20
N ALA A 145 -11.74 10.84 -0.97
CA ALA A 145 -12.29 11.67 -2.03
C ALA A 145 -11.23 12.52 -2.74
N HIS A 146 -10.21 12.99 -2.01
CA HIS A 146 -9.07 13.69 -2.59
C HIS A 146 -8.28 12.78 -3.53
N ASP A 147 -7.88 11.60 -3.03
CA ASP A 147 -7.03 10.64 -3.72
C ASP A 147 -7.71 10.13 -5.01
N VAL A 148 -8.97 9.71 -4.92
CA VAL A 148 -9.74 9.22 -6.08
C VAL A 148 -9.86 10.29 -7.15
N LYS A 149 -10.25 11.52 -6.79
CA LYS A 149 -10.42 12.61 -7.77
C LYS A 149 -9.08 12.96 -8.42
N LEU A 150 -8.02 13.06 -7.64
CA LEU A 150 -6.71 13.43 -8.14
C LEU A 150 -6.14 12.36 -9.08
N LEU A 151 -6.28 11.08 -8.72
CA LEU A 151 -5.86 9.96 -9.55
C LEU A 151 -6.66 9.91 -10.86
N CYS A 152 -7.98 10.05 -10.79
CA CYS A 152 -8.85 10.08 -11.97
C CYS A 152 -8.52 11.24 -12.91
N GLU A 153 -8.34 12.46 -12.39
CA GLU A 153 -7.98 13.63 -13.18
C GLU A 153 -6.62 13.46 -13.87
N THR A 154 -5.62 12.98 -13.13
CA THR A 154 -4.24 12.85 -13.61
C THR A 154 -4.07 11.73 -14.64
N LEU A 155 -4.73 10.60 -14.41
CA LEU A 155 -4.57 9.39 -15.25
C LEU A 155 -5.72 9.17 -16.23
N HIS A 156 -6.63 10.14 -16.35
CA HIS A 156 -7.77 10.11 -17.26
C HIS A 156 -8.70 8.91 -17.06
N ILE A 157 -8.92 8.54 -15.80
CA ILE A 157 -9.90 7.53 -15.39
C ILE A 157 -11.23 8.24 -15.13
N GLU A 158 -12.35 7.61 -15.51
CA GLU A 158 -13.67 8.17 -15.23
C GLU A 158 -13.92 8.19 -13.72
N ILE A 159 -14.27 9.36 -13.17
CA ILE A 159 -14.63 9.49 -11.75
C ILE A 159 -15.89 8.65 -11.47
N PRO A 160 -15.83 7.69 -10.53
CA PRO A 160 -16.98 6.88 -10.14
C PRO A 160 -18.14 7.73 -9.62
N ASN A 161 -19.38 7.26 -9.81
CA ASN A 161 -20.57 8.02 -9.40
C ASN A 161 -20.60 8.37 -7.91
N GLU A 162 -20.01 7.54 -7.05
CA GLU A 162 -19.90 7.75 -5.60
C GLU A 162 -19.11 9.03 -5.25
N TYR A 163 -18.21 9.45 -6.15
CA TYR A 163 -17.30 10.58 -5.96
C TYR A 163 -17.69 11.84 -6.77
N ARG A 164 -18.85 11.83 -7.45
CA ARG A 164 -19.35 12.95 -8.27
C ARG A 164 -20.05 14.04 -7.47
#